data_AF-A0A2M8NBH2-F1
#
_entry.id   AF-A0A2M8NBH2-F1
#
_cell.length_a   1.000
_cell.length_b   1.000
_cell.length_c   1.000
_cell.angle_alpha   90.00
_cell.angle_beta   90.00
_cell.angle_gamma   90.00
#
_symmetry.space_group_name_H-M   'P 1'
#
loop_
_entity.id
_entity.type
_entity.pdbx_description
1 polymer ?
#
loop_
_entity_poly.entity_id
_entity_poly.type
_entity_poly.pdbx_seq_one_letter_code
_entity_poly.pdbx_strand_id
1 'polypeptide(L)'
;MRLLRALGTLFWRFMVIFSFIVNIILVVVLIALLLFIFEIKNQVAEPLVEGLHSSFVGLDQATIDWTIPVRDEIQVVLDIPLQTETIVRLTQPVPLQVNALIDLPGINAYNVNAAVNLELPAGLELPVALDLLVNVDQPLPVELDVRAVIPIQGTQLHDVAQNLRLQLEPLAIALNNLPNNFSEAGDLIGDVLRGERINLLEPNDYSIKPWPGYSITAGYGYELINEPVPPENVPLRTGIVPIGGMPFLDEQIRPDVYNAGGPFEINTAAINNLNAQGIPPQFYSGEIGSLIQLIPRVDSGTSPFDGQAQSVPGVEPTPPPSYDEGIITPEDENEG
;
A
#
# COMPACT_ATOMS: atom_id res chain seq x y z
N MET A 1 -49.70 -78.99 -19.38
CA MET A 1 -48.78 -78.59 -18.29
C MET A 1 -47.34 -78.28 -18.72
N ARG A 2 -46.80 -78.86 -19.82
CA ARG A 2 -45.43 -78.53 -20.30
C ARG A 2 -45.30 -77.11 -20.88
N LEU A 3 -46.33 -76.61 -21.54
CA LEU A 3 -46.36 -75.27 -22.15
C LEU A 3 -46.36 -74.13 -21.11
N LEU A 4 -47.09 -74.31 -19.99
CA LEU A 4 -47.09 -73.35 -18.87
C LEU A 4 -45.74 -73.29 -18.14
N ARG A 5 -45.03 -74.42 -18.03
CA ARG A 5 -43.67 -74.45 -17.44
C ARG A 5 -42.64 -73.78 -18.35
N ALA A 6 -42.76 -73.93 -19.67
CA ALA A 6 -41.88 -73.29 -20.64
C ALA A 6 -42.05 -71.76 -20.68
N LEU A 7 -43.29 -71.26 -20.55
CA LEU A 7 -43.58 -69.83 -20.45
C LEU A 7 -43.04 -69.22 -19.14
N GLY A 8 -43.16 -69.95 -18.02
CA GLY A 8 -42.62 -69.51 -16.73
C GLY A 8 -41.10 -69.35 -16.71
N THR A 9 -40.35 -70.27 -17.31
CA THR A 9 -38.88 -70.14 -17.42
C THR A 9 -38.45 -69.01 -18.35
N LEU A 10 -39.23 -68.69 -19.38
CA LEU A 10 -38.94 -67.60 -20.30
C LEU A 10 -39.15 -66.23 -19.64
N PHE A 11 -40.22 -66.09 -18.86
CA PHE A 11 -40.50 -64.88 -18.08
C PHE A 11 -39.44 -64.62 -17.00
N TRP A 12 -39.01 -65.67 -16.27
CA TRP A 12 -37.94 -65.53 -15.27
C TRP A 12 -36.61 -65.08 -15.89
N ARG A 13 -36.22 -65.66 -17.05
CA ARG A 13 -35.02 -65.23 -17.79
C ARG A 13 -35.13 -63.79 -18.27
N PHE A 14 -36.30 -63.38 -18.75
CA PHE A 14 -36.54 -61.99 -19.15
C PHE A 14 -36.38 -61.02 -17.98
N MET A 15 -36.94 -61.33 -16.81
CA MET A 15 -36.82 -60.49 -15.62
C MET A 15 -35.36 -60.34 -15.17
N VAL A 16 -34.59 -61.43 -15.17
CA VAL A 16 -33.16 -61.40 -14.80
C VAL A 16 -32.34 -60.57 -15.80
N ILE A 17 -32.54 -60.79 -17.11
CA ILE A 17 -31.82 -60.04 -18.16
C ILE A 17 -32.20 -58.56 -18.11
N PHE A 18 -33.49 -58.24 -17.95
CA PHE A 18 -33.97 -56.86 -17.86
C PHE A 18 -33.37 -56.14 -16.64
N SER A 19 -33.41 -56.77 -15.46
CA SER A 19 -32.78 -56.20 -14.25
C SER A 19 -31.27 -56.00 -14.42
N PHE A 20 -30.59 -56.92 -15.10
CA PHE A 20 -29.17 -56.81 -15.37
C PHE A 20 -28.86 -55.65 -16.32
N ILE A 21 -29.64 -55.49 -17.38
CA ILE A 21 -29.50 -54.37 -18.33
C ILE A 21 -29.74 -53.03 -17.62
N VAL A 22 -30.82 -52.90 -16.84
CA VAL A 22 -31.12 -51.66 -16.11
C VAL A 22 -29.99 -51.32 -15.14
N ASN A 23 -29.46 -52.30 -14.41
CA ASN A 23 -28.36 -52.07 -13.48
C ASN A 23 -27.06 -51.65 -14.22
N ILE A 24 -26.74 -52.29 -15.36
CA ILE A 24 -25.60 -51.88 -16.18
C ILE A 24 -25.77 -50.44 -16.67
N ILE A 25 -26.95 -50.08 -17.18
CA ILE A 25 -27.21 -48.72 -17.64
C ILE A 25 -27.04 -47.74 -16.48
N LEU A 26 -27.56 -48.07 -15.30
CA LEU A 26 -27.41 -47.23 -14.11
C LEU A 26 -25.94 -47.05 -13.71
N VAL A 27 -25.14 -48.12 -13.74
CA VAL A 27 -23.69 -48.04 -13.48
C VAL A 27 -22.98 -47.17 -14.52
N VAL A 28 -23.31 -47.33 -15.80
CA VAL A 28 -22.73 -46.50 -16.88
C VAL A 28 -23.10 -45.03 -16.69
N VAL A 29 -24.35 -44.73 -16.34
CA VAL A 29 -24.80 -43.36 -16.05
C VAL A 29 -24.05 -42.77 -14.85
N LEU A 30 -23.84 -43.56 -13.79
CA LEU A 30 -23.12 -43.13 -12.60
C LEU A 30 -21.64 -42.83 -12.91
N ILE A 31 -20.99 -43.66 -13.73
CA ILE A 31 -19.61 -43.42 -14.20
C ILE A 31 -19.55 -42.14 -15.04
N ALA A 32 -20.50 -41.93 -15.96
CA ALA A 32 -20.56 -40.72 -16.77
C ALA A 32 -20.75 -39.46 -15.92
N LEU A 33 -21.59 -39.53 -14.88
CA LEU A 33 -21.82 -38.42 -13.96
C LEU A 33 -20.54 -38.10 -13.16
N LEU A 34 -19.84 -39.13 -12.66
CA LEU A 34 -18.57 -38.93 -11.96
C LEU A 34 -17.48 -38.30 -12.86
N LEU A 35 -17.39 -38.71 -14.13
CA LEU A 35 -16.51 -38.04 -15.10
C LEU A 35 -16.83 -36.55 -15.22
N PHE A 36 -18.12 -36.21 -15.33
CA PHE A 36 -18.57 -34.83 -15.46
C PHE A 36 -18.31 -34.01 -14.20
N ILE A 37 -18.39 -34.61 -13.01
CA ILE A 37 -18.03 -33.94 -11.75
C ILE A 37 -16.55 -33.54 -11.74
N PHE A 38 -15.65 -34.43 -12.15
CA PHE A 38 -14.22 -34.11 -12.24
C PHE A 38 -13.94 -33.01 -13.26
N GLU A 39 -14.65 -33.03 -14.40
CA GLU A 39 -14.55 -31.99 -15.40
C GLU A 39 -15.00 -30.62 -14.86
N ILE A 40 -16.15 -30.57 -14.17
CA ILE A 40 -16.63 -29.34 -13.51
C ILE A 40 -15.65 -28.87 -12.44
N LYS A 41 -15.09 -29.77 -11.62
CA LYS A 41 -14.08 -29.41 -10.62
C LYS A 41 -12.92 -28.67 -11.30
N ASN A 42 -12.28 -29.33 -12.26
CA ASN A 42 -11.00 -28.88 -12.83
C ASN A 42 -11.18 -27.68 -13.77
N GLN A 43 -12.30 -27.57 -14.48
CA GLN A 43 -12.53 -26.48 -15.45
C GLN A 43 -13.31 -25.29 -14.88
N VAL A 44 -14.09 -25.49 -13.82
CA VAL A 44 -15.03 -24.47 -13.32
C VAL A 44 -14.79 -24.16 -11.85
N ALA A 45 -14.96 -25.13 -10.95
CA ALA A 45 -14.99 -24.85 -9.51
C ALA A 45 -13.63 -24.39 -8.99
N GLU A 46 -12.57 -25.12 -9.34
CA GLU A 46 -11.21 -24.84 -8.89
C GLU A 46 -10.70 -23.50 -9.42
N PRO A 47 -10.71 -23.20 -10.73
CA PRO A 47 -10.22 -21.91 -11.25
C PRO A 47 -11.02 -20.70 -10.77
N LEU A 48 -12.33 -20.86 -10.51
CA LEU A 48 -13.17 -19.77 -10.00
C LEU A 48 -12.90 -19.49 -8.53
N VAL A 49 -12.90 -20.52 -7.68
CA VAL A 49 -12.69 -20.33 -6.24
C VAL A 49 -11.25 -19.92 -5.97
N GLU A 50 -10.28 -20.57 -6.62
CA GLU A 50 -8.88 -20.19 -6.49
C GLU A 50 -8.59 -18.81 -7.07
N GLY A 51 -9.19 -18.48 -8.22
CA GLY A 51 -9.07 -17.18 -8.85
C GLY A 51 -9.59 -16.06 -7.95
N LEU A 52 -10.74 -16.28 -7.31
CA LEU A 52 -11.31 -15.33 -6.35
C LEU A 52 -10.46 -15.23 -5.08
N HIS A 53 -10.15 -16.37 -4.45
CA HIS A 53 -9.33 -16.38 -3.23
C HIS A 53 -7.95 -15.75 -3.47
N SER A 54 -7.26 -16.10 -4.55
CA SER A 54 -5.97 -15.51 -4.93
C SER A 54 -6.06 -14.01 -5.19
N SER A 55 -7.18 -13.54 -5.75
CA SER A 55 -7.41 -12.10 -5.96
C SER A 55 -7.57 -11.36 -4.63
N PHE A 56 -8.23 -11.95 -3.63
CA PHE A 56 -8.35 -11.35 -2.31
C PHE A 56 -7.05 -11.39 -1.51
N VAL A 57 -6.26 -12.46 -1.65
CA VAL A 57 -4.90 -12.50 -1.09
C VAL A 57 -4.04 -11.43 -1.74
N GLY A 58 -4.10 -11.29 -3.07
CA GLY A 58 -3.37 -10.25 -3.79
C GLY A 58 -3.83 -8.84 -3.42
N LEU A 59 -5.13 -8.64 -3.19
CA LEU A 59 -5.69 -7.38 -2.70
C LEU A 59 -5.20 -7.05 -1.29
N ASP A 60 -5.19 -8.03 -0.40
CA ASP A 60 -4.68 -7.85 0.96
C ASP A 60 -3.20 -7.44 0.95
N GLN A 61 -2.40 -8.13 0.15
CA GLN A 61 -0.97 -7.86 0.01
C GLN A 61 -0.66 -6.61 -0.82
N ALA A 62 -1.68 -6.02 -1.47
CA ALA A 62 -1.52 -4.89 -2.37
C ALA A 62 -1.00 -3.63 -1.66
N THR A 63 -0.39 -2.74 -2.44
CA THR A 63 0.06 -1.43 -1.96
C THR A 63 -0.47 -0.34 -2.89
N ILE A 64 -1.04 0.71 -2.29
CA ILE A 64 -1.47 1.90 -3.01
C ILE A 64 -0.27 2.81 -3.18
N ASP A 65 -0.05 3.24 -4.41
CA ASP A 65 1.03 4.14 -4.80
C ASP A 65 0.40 5.40 -5.37
N TRP A 66 0.45 6.50 -4.60
CA TRP A 66 -0.26 7.72 -4.94
C TRP A 66 0.56 8.96 -4.62
N THR A 67 0.48 9.99 -5.46
CA THR A 67 1.05 11.31 -5.17
C THR A 67 -0.01 12.21 -4.55
N ILE A 68 0.16 12.53 -3.28
CA ILE A 68 -0.71 13.42 -2.51
C ILE A 68 -0.21 14.86 -2.72
N PRO A 69 -0.98 15.74 -3.39
CA PRO A 69 -0.64 17.15 -3.47
C PRO A 69 -0.93 17.81 -2.13
N VAL A 70 0.11 18.34 -1.48
CA VAL A 70 0.01 19.23 -0.33
C VAL A 70 0.03 20.66 -0.86
N ARG A 71 -1.07 21.36 -0.63
CA ARG A 71 -1.23 22.78 -0.97
C ARG A 71 -1.66 23.47 0.32
N ASP A 72 -0.72 24.12 0.97
CA ASP A 72 -0.93 24.71 2.29
C ASP A 72 -0.30 26.11 2.37
N GLU A 73 -0.72 26.92 3.32
CA GLU A 73 -0.13 28.22 3.62
C GLU A 73 0.41 28.22 5.04
N ILE A 74 1.74 28.30 5.17
CA ILE A 74 2.39 28.32 6.49
C ILE A 74 2.65 29.78 6.88
N GLN A 75 2.23 30.16 8.07
CA GLN A 75 2.54 31.46 8.64
C GLN A 75 4.00 31.47 9.10
N VAL A 76 4.86 32.23 8.42
CA VAL A 76 6.26 32.37 8.80
C VAL A 76 6.41 33.66 9.60
N VAL A 77 6.74 33.53 10.88
CA VAL A 77 7.15 34.63 11.75
C VAL A 77 8.64 34.51 11.97
N LEU A 78 9.43 35.39 11.33
CA LEU A 78 10.88 35.37 11.40
C LEU A 78 11.44 36.76 11.73
N ASP A 79 12.29 36.82 12.75
CA ASP A 79 13.06 38.01 13.09
C ASP A 79 14.45 37.89 12.46
N ILE A 80 14.71 38.66 11.40
CA ILE A 80 15.99 38.66 10.68
C ILE A 80 16.87 39.78 11.23
N PRO A 81 17.98 39.47 11.92
CA PRO A 81 18.95 40.49 12.32
C PRO A 81 19.75 40.94 11.09
N LEU A 82 19.52 42.18 10.66
CA LEU A 82 20.25 42.79 9.57
C LEU A 82 21.43 43.58 10.12
N GLN A 83 22.63 43.01 9.99
CA GLN A 83 23.89 43.67 10.29
C GLN A 83 24.62 43.95 8.98
N THR A 84 24.55 45.19 8.51
CA THR A 84 25.16 45.59 7.23
C THR A 84 25.84 46.94 7.35
N GLU A 85 27.05 47.03 6.82
CA GLU A 85 27.70 48.33 6.60
C GLU A 85 27.14 48.93 5.30
N THR A 86 26.53 50.10 5.39
CA THR A 86 25.98 50.79 4.23
C THR A 86 26.34 52.27 4.25
N ILE A 87 26.34 52.88 3.08
CA ILE A 87 26.62 54.30 2.92
C ILE A 87 25.28 55.03 2.86
N VAL A 88 24.94 55.74 3.94
CA VAL A 88 23.74 56.58 3.96
C VAL A 88 24.09 57.98 3.46
N ARG A 89 23.21 58.56 2.63
CA ARG A 89 23.35 59.94 2.19
C ARG A 89 22.47 60.84 3.07
N LEU A 90 23.07 61.85 3.69
CA LEU A 90 22.32 62.83 4.47
C LEU A 90 21.30 63.57 3.60
N THR A 91 20.02 63.53 3.98
CA THR A 91 18.93 64.22 3.26
C THR A 91 18.75 65.67 3.72
N GLN A 92 19.29 66.01 4.89
CA GLN A 92 19.23 67.34 5.48
C GLN A 92 20.52 67.64 6.27
N PRO A 93 20.89 68.92 6.46
CA PRO A 93 22.05 69.28 7.27
C PRO A 93 21.90 68.81 8.73
N VAL A 94 22.97 68.24 9.30
CA VAL A 94 22.98 67.74 10.69
C VAL A 94 23.99 68.54 11.52
N PRO A 95 23.55 69.31 12.54
CA PRO A 95 24.46 70.01 13.43
C PRO A 95 25.14 69.04 14.40
N LEU A 96 26.43 69.22 14.62
CA LEU A 96 27.28 68.40 15.47
C LEU A 96 28.11 69.30 16.39
N GLN A 97 28.05 69.06 17.70
CA GLN A 97 28.89 69.73 18.69
C GLN A 97 30.03 68.78 19.07
N VAL A 98 31.27 69.16 18.76
CA VAL A 98 32.46 68.36 19.10
C VAL A 98 33.49 69.21 19.82
N ASN A 99 34.24 68.56 20.72
CA ASN A 99 35.43 69.15 21.31
C ASN A 99 36.61 68.81 20.42
N ALA A 100 37.25 69.82 19.85
CA ALA A 100 38.40 69.66 18.98
C ALA A 100 39.62 70.35 19.59
N LEU A 101 40.81 69.80 19.33
CA LEU A 101 42.07 70.47 19.58
C LEU A 101 42.35 71.38 18.38
N ILE A 102 42.41 72.68 18.64
CA ILE A 102 42.66 73.68 17.59
C ILE A 102 44.03 74.30 17.85
N ASP A 103 44.82 74.42 16.79
CA ASP A 103 46.02 75.24 16.80
C ASP A 103 45.63 76.65 16.36
N LEU A 104 45.89 77.64 17.23
CA LEU A 104 45.63 79.05 16.96
C LEU A 104 46.95 79.73 16.60
N PRO A 105 47.35 79.73 15.30
CA PRO A 105 48.64 80.26 14.86
C PRO A 105 48.81 81.77 15.14
N GLY A 106 47.72 82.49 15.40
CA GLY A 106 47.76 83.91 15.78
C GLY A 106 48.23 84.20 17.22
N ILE A 107 48.27 83.20 18.10
CA ILE A 107 48.65 83.38 19.53
C ILE A 107 49.67 82.35 20.04
N ASN A 108 50.31 81.57 19.15
CA ASN A 108 51.24 80.48 19.48
C ASN A 108 50.66 79.47 20.50
N ALA A 109 49.34 79.25 20.47
CA ALA A 109 48.67 78.28 21.32
C ALA A 109 48.36 77.03 20.49
N TYR A 110 48.98 75.92 20.87
CA TYR A 110 48.83 74.62 20.22
C TYR A 110 48.01 73.70 21.12
N ASN A 111 47.19 72.83 20.53
CA ASN A 111 46.33 71.87 21.24
C ASN A 111 45.36 72.51 22.25
N VAL A 112 44.73 73.64 21.91
CA VAL A 112 43.70 74.23 22.78
C VAL A 112 42.39 73.46 22.60
N ASN A 113 41.84 72.94 23.70
CA ASN A 113 40.54 72.29 23.70
C ASN A 113 39.43 73.33 23.54
N ALA A 114 38.74 73.31 22.40
CA ALA A 114 37.66 74.23 22.08
C ALA A 114 36.40 73.45 21.66
N ALA A 115 35.24 73.89 22.15
CA ALA A 115 33.95 73.41 21.70
C ALA A 115 33.60 74.09 20.38
N VAL A 116 33.45 73.30 19.32
CA VAL A 116 33.09 73.78 17.97
C VAL A 116 31.75 73.21 17.55
N ASN A 117 30.94 74.04 16.89
CA ASN A 117 29.68 73.64 16.29
C ASN A 117 29.91 73.46 14.78
N LEU A 118 29.87 72.23 14.30
CA LEU A 118 30.04 71.87 12.89
C LEU A 118 28.68 71.47 12.32
N GLU A 119 28.45 71.72 11.05
CA GLU A 119 27.24 71.27 10.35
C GLU A 119 27.65 70.34 9.22
N LEU A 120 27.20 69.09 9.28
CA LEU A 120 27.41 68.13 8.20
C LEU A 120 26.43 68.47 7.06
N PRO A 121 26.92 68.81 5.85
CA PRO A 121 26.06 69.25 4.77
C PRO A 121 25.17 68.11 4.24
N ALA A 122 23.98 68.46 3.76
CA ALA A 122 23.15 67.52 3.01
C ALA A 122 23.92 67.01 1.78
N GLY A 123 23.73 65.73 1.45
CA GLY A 123 24.44 65.05 0.37
C GLY A 123 25.76 64.40 0.79
N LEU A 124 26.23 64.58 2.03
CA LEU A 124 27.38 63.85 2.56
C LEU A 124 27.05 62.35 2.68
N GLU A 125 27.94 61.52 2.15
CA GLU A 125 27.89 60.06 2.24
C GLU A 125 28.59 59.62 3.53
N LEU A 126 27.84 59.00 4.44
CA LEU A 126 28.34 58.51 5.71
C LEU A 126 28.29 56.98 5.73
N PRO A 127 29.43 56.30 5.91
CA PRO A 127 29.44 54.87 6.19
C PRO A 127 28.88 54.67 7.60
N VAL A 128 27.84 53.85 7.71
CA VAL A 128 27.22 53.49 8.98
C VAL A 128 27.07 51.97 9.07
N ALA A 129 27.27 51.42 10.26
CA ALA A 129 26.87 50.06 10.57
C ALA A 129 25.40 50.07 10.96
N LEU A 130 24.56 49.46 10.13
CA LEU A 130 23.14 49.27 10.40
C LEU A 130 22.97 47.96 11.16
N ASP A 131 22.37 48.02 12.34
CA ASP A 131 21.93 46.87 13.14
C ASP A 131 20.41 47.02 13.36
N LEU A 132 19.63 46.31 12.54
CA LEU A 132 18.17 46.41 12.52
C LEU A 132 17.55 45.02 12.61
N LEU A 133 16.59 44.82 13.52
CA LEU A 133 15.76 43.63 13.56
C LEU A 133 14.58 43.81 12.59
N VAL A 134 14.50 42.99 11.57
CA VAL A 134 13.41 43.01 10.58
C VAL A 134 12.47 41.86 10.86
N ASN A 135 11.22 42.16 11.19
CA ASN A 135 10.19 41.16 11.44
C ASN A 135 9.45 40.85 10.13
N VAL A 136 9.45 39.58 9.74
CA VAL A 136 8.68 39.07 8.61
C VAL A 136 7.50 38.29 9.15
N ASP A 137 6.30 38.71 8.80
CA ASP A 137 5.04 38.06 9.17
C ASP A 137 4.16 37.97 7.92
N GLN A 138 4.43 36.96 7.09
CA GLN A 138 3.73 36.77 5.82
C GLN A 138 3.39 35.28 5.60
N PRO A 139 2.18 34.98 5.09
CA PRO A 139 1.83 33.62 4.70
C PRO A 139 2.68 33.21 3.49
N LEU A 140 3.38 32.08 3.61
CA LEU A 140 4.17 31.49 2.53
C LEU A 140 3.39 30.29 1.95
N PRO A 141 3.01 30.32 0.66
CA PRO A 141 2.39 29.16 0.04
C PRO A 141 3.40 28.03 -0.10
N VAL A 142 3.01 26.84 0.35
CA VAL A 142 3.75 25.59 0.24
C VAL A 142 3.00 24.69 -0.74
N GLU A 143 3.65 24.45 -1.89
CA GLU A 143 3.20 23.48 -2.87
C GLU A 143 4.19 22.32 -2.89
N LEU A 144 3.81 21.20 -2.26
CA LEU A 144 4.63 20.00 -2.19
C LEU A 144 3.83 18.82 -2.72
N ASP A 145 4.38 18.06 -3.66
CA ASP A 145 3.80 16.80 -4.10
C ASP A 145 4.54 15.67 -3.40
N VAL A 146 3.86 15.02 -2.45
CA VAL A 146 4.43 13.94 -1.63
C VAL A 146 3.89 12.62 -2.15
N ARG A 147 4.77 11.72 -2.58
CA ARG A 147 4.34 10.35 -2.88
C ARG A 147 4.00 9.64 -1.56
N ALA A 148 3.07 8.71 -1.60
CA ALA A 148 2.73 7.86 -0.47
C ALA A 148 2.55 6.44 -0.97
N VAL A 149 3.22 5.51 -0.30
CA VAL A 149 3.14 4.08 -0.56
C VAL A 149 2.44 3.46 0.64
N ILE A 150 1.15 3.13 0.49
CA ILE A 150 0.27 2.71 1.58
C ILE A 150 -0.07 1.23 1.41
N PRO A 151 0.43 0.32 2.27
CA PRO A 151 0.05 -1.08 2.20
C PRO A 151 -1.41 -1.26 2.60
N ILE A 152 -2.18 -2.04 1.84
CA ILE A 152 -3.62 -2.29 2.11
C ILE A 152 -3.82 -2.91 3.49
N GLN A 153 -2.90 -3.79 3.92
CA GLN A 153 -2.88 -4.39 5.26
C GLN A 153 -2.89 -3.36 6.40
N GLY A 154 -2.40 -2.14 6.15
CA GLY A 154 -2.42 -1.04 7.11
C GLY A 154 -3.65 -0.12 7.02
N THR A 155 -4.66 -0.49 6.23
CA THR A 155 -5.86 0.32 5.96
C THR A 155 -7.13 -0.44 6.32
N GLN A 156 -8.27 0.25 6.35
CA GLN A 156 -9.58 -0.37 6.56
C GLN A 156 -9.98 -1.36 5.46
N LEU A 157 -9.34 -1.30 4.27
CA LEU A 157 -9.61 -2.26 3.21
C LEU A 157 -9.06 -3.66 3.54
N HIS A 158 -8.10 -3.75 4.47
CA HIS A 158 -7.61 -5.01 5.02
C HIS A 158 -8.76 -5.86 5.57
N ASP A 159 -9.64 -5.28 6.38
CA ASP A 159 -10.72 -6.02 7.04
C ASP A 159 -11.66 -6.67 6.01
N VAL A 160 -11.96 -5.97 4.92
CA VAL A 160 -12.78 -6.48 3.82
C VAL A 160 -12.06 -7.58 3.06
N ALA A 161 -10.80 -7.37 2.69
CA ALA A 161 -9.99 -8.35 1.97
C ALA A 161 -9.78 -9.63 2.80
N GLN A 162 -9.46 -9.47 4.08
CA GLN A 162 -9.28 -10.54 5.05
C GLN A 162 -10.57 -11.32 5.30
N ASN A 163 -11.72 -10.64 5.40
CA ASN A 163 -13.01 -11.31 5.56
C ASN A 163 -13.34 -12.20 4.35
N LEU A 164 -13.13 -11.69 3.13
CA LEU A 164 -13.35 -12.45 1.90
C LEU A 164 -12.36 -13.60 1.75
N ARG A 165 -11.10 -13.40 2.16
CA ARG A 165 -10.09 -14.45 2.23
C ARG A 165 -10.53 -15.59 3.15
N LEU A 166 -10.90 -15.29 4.39
CA LEU A 166 -11.32 -16.30 5.37
C LEU A 166 -12.55 -17.10 4.94
N GLN A 167 -13.45 -16.51 4.14
CA GLN A 167 -14.62 -17.20 3.61
C GLN A 167 -14.26 -18.22 2.51
N LEU A 168 -13.27 -17.90 1.68
CA LEU A 168 -12.93 -18.69 0.50
C LEU A 168 -11.73 -19.62 0.73
N GLU A 169 -10.86 -19.31 1.68
CA GLU A 169 -9.65 -20.07 2.00
C GLU A 169 -9.95 -21.55 2.28
N PRO A 170 -10.91 -21.92 3.15
CA PRO A 170 -11.22 -23.33 3.41
C PRO A 170 -11.73 -24.05 2.15
N LEU A 171 -12.47 -23.34 1.30
CA LEU A 171 -13.02 -23.91 0.06
C LEU A 171 -11.93 -24.11 -0.99
N ALA A 172 -11.03 -23.13 -1.15
CA ALA A 172 -9.92 -23.21 -2.10
C ALA A 172 -8.93 -24.33 -1.73
N ILE A 173 -8.59 -24.44 -0.44
CA ILE A 173 -7.72 -25.51 0.06
C ILE A 173 -8.41 -26.88 -0.10
N ALA A 174 -9.68 -26.99 0.29
CA ALA A 174 -10.43 -28.24 0.14
C ALA A 174 -10.55 -28.67 -1.32
N LEU A 175 -10.78 -27.75 -2.26
CA LEU A 175 -10.87 -28.07 -3.68
C LEU A 175 -9.55 -28.61 -4.24
N ASN A 176 -8.42 -28.07 -3.82
CA ASN A 176 -7.09 -28.57 -4.21
C ASN A 176 -6.82 -29.98 -3.66
N ASN A 177 -7.27 -30.25 -2.43
CA ASN A 177 -7.09 -31.55 -1.78
C ASN A 177 -8.12 -32.60 -2.23
N LEU A 178 -9.08 -32.23 -3.08
CA LEU A 178 -10.02 -33.17 -3.69
C LEU A 178 -9.41 -33.83 -4.93
N PRO A 179 -9.73 -35.11 -5.19
CA PRO A 179 -9.18 -35.86 -6.31
C PRO A 179 -9.62 -35.27 -7.66
N ASN A 180 -8.67 -35.19 -8.59
CA ASN A 180 -8.87 -34.67 -9.94
C ASN A 180 -9.43 -35.71 -10.92
N ASN A 181 -9.33 -36.99 -10.56
CA ASN A 181 -9.69 -38.12 -11.42
C ASN A 181 -10.03 -39.37 -10.60
N PHE A 182 -10.47 -40.42 -11.28
CA PHE A 182 -10.82 -41.69 -10.64
C PHE A 182 -9.66 -42.42 -9.97
N SER A 183 -8.42 -42.22 -10.42
CA SER A 183 -7.26 -42.87 -9.80
C SER A 183 -7.08 -42.29 -8.39
N GLU A 184 -6.97 -40.96 -8.31
CA GLU A 184 -6.85 -40.24 -7.03
C GLU A 184 -8.07 -40.45 -6.13
N ALA A 185 -9.27 -40.51 -6.71
CA ALA A 185 -10.47 -40.80 -5.93
C ALA A 185 -10.45 -42.24 -5.37
N GLY A 186 -9.88 -43.19 -6.11
CA GLY A 186 -9.64 -44.54 -5.64
C GLY A 186 -8.64 -44.58 -4.49
N ASP A 187 -7.57 -43.79 -4.57
CA ASP A 187 -6.56 -43.65 -3.51
C ASP A 187 -7.19 -43.06 -2.24
N LEU A 188 -7.92 -41.96 -2.37
CA LEU A 188 -8.65 -41.31 -1.27
C LEU A 188 -9.62 -42.26 -0.57
N ILE A 189 -10.41 -43.03 -1.34
CA ILE A 189 -11.31 -44.06 -0.78
C ILE A 189 -10.51 -45.16 -0.10
N GLY A 190 -9.38 -45.56 -0.67
CA GLY A 190 -8.45 -46.51 -0.08
C GLY A 190 -7.94 -46.06 1.29
N ASP A 191 -7.57 -44.79 1.43
CA ASP A 191 -7.08 -44.19 2.67
C ASP A 191 -8.18 -44.17 3.75
N VAL A 192 -9.40 -43.78 3.38
CA VAL A 192 -10.58 -43.85 4.29
C VAL A 192 -10.84 -45.26 4.77
N LEU A 193 -10.78 -46.25 3.87
CA LEU A 193 -11.02 -47.65 4.22
C LEU A 193 -9.91 -48.22 5.12
N ARG A 194 -8.69 -47.67 5.06
CA ARG A 194 -7.59 -47.99 5.98
C ARG A 194 -7.70 -47.28 7.33
N GLY A 195 -8.69 -46.41 7.50
CA GLY A 195 -8.93 -45.66 8.74
C GLY A 195 -8.12 -44.37 8.85
N GLU A 196 -7.51 -43.92 7.76
CA GLU A 196 -6.85 -42.62 7.72
C GLU A 196 -7.90 -41.51 7.68
N ARG A 197 -7.63 -40.42 8.42
CA ARG A 197 -8.52 -39.26 8.44
C ARG A 197 -8.16 -38.39 7.25
N ILE A 198 -9.07 -38.24 6.30
CA ILE A 198 -8.92 -37.24 5.24
C ILE A 198 -8.91 -35.86 5.90
N ASN A 199 -7.81 -35.14 5.72
CA ASN A 199 -7.73 -33.73 6.06
C ASN A 199 -7.81 -32.88 4.80
N LEU A 200 -9.01 -32.49 4.40
CA LEU A 200 -9.21 -31.60 3.23
C LEU A 200 -8.62 -30.20 3.44
N LEU A 201 -8.24 -29.85 4.67
CA LEU A 201 -7.64 -28.56 5.01
C LEU A 201 -6.12 -28.67 5.23
N GLU A 202 -5.50 -29.75 4.78
CA GLU A 202 -4.05 -29.88 4.82
C GLU A 202 -3.38 -28.83 3.91
N PRO A 203 -2.31 -28.16 4.36
CA PRO A 203 -1.56 -27.25 3.52
C PRO A 203 -1.03 -27.94 2.26
N ASN A 204 -1.25 -27.31 1.11
CA ASN A 204 -0.78 -27.72 -0.21
C ASN A 204 -0.02 -26.57 -0.91
N ASP A 205 0.54 -26.84 -2.09
CA ASP A 205 1.32 -25.87 -2.86
C ASP A 205 0.56 -24.55 -3.09
N TYR A 206 -0.75 -24.64 -3.38
CA TYR A 206 -1.61 -23.47 -3.51
C TYR A 206 -1.72 -22.67 -2.21
N SER A 207 -1.96 -23.35 -1.07
CA SER A 207 -2.13 -22.68 0.23
C SER A 207 -0.89 -21.92 0.70
N ILE A 208 0.30 -22.35 0.27
CA ILE A 208 1.58 -21.72 0.63
C ILE A 208 1.77 -20.42 -0.15
N LYS A 209 1.43 -20.40 -1.44
CA LYS A 209 1.56 -19.24 -2.31
C LYS A 209 0.33 -19.10 -3.23
N PRO A 210 -0.82 -18.67 -2.68
CA PRO A 210 -2.07 -18.62 -3.43
C PRO A 210 -2.09 -17.50 -4.47
N TRP A 211 -1.21 -16.50 -4.34
CA TRP A 211 -1.12 -15.38 -5.27
C TRP A 211 0.27 -15.34 -5.95
N PRO A 212 0.32 -15.24 -7.31
CA PRO A 212 1.58 -15.29 -8.05
C PRO A 212 2.44 -14.02 -7.93
N GLY A 213 1.82 -12.88 -7.57
CA GLY A 213 2.48 -11.59 -7.45
C GLY A 213 1.88 -10.49 -8.35
N TYR A 214 2.47 -9.31 -8.29
CA TYR A 214 2.07 -8.13 -9.06
C TYR A 214 2.52 -8.20 -10.51
N SER A 215 1.72 -7.65 -11.43
CA SER A 215 2.08 -7.47 -12.86
C SER A 215 3.06 -6.31 -13.10
N ILE A 216 3.29 -5.48 -12.08
CA ILE A 216 4.25 -4.38 -12.03
C ILE A 216 4.98 -4.38 -10.69
N THR A 217 6.25 -4.01 -10.66
CA THR A 217 6.98 -3.96 -9.38
C THR A 217 6.43 -2.87 -8.48
N ALA A 218 6.10 -3.21 -7.24
CA ALA A 218 5.76 -2.24 -6.21
C ALA A 218 7.06 -1.68 -5.61
N GLY A 219 7.31 -0.37 -5.75
CA GLY A 219 8.40 0.32 -5.04
C GLY A 219 9.85 -0.10 -5.39
N TYR A 220 10.09 -0.84 -6.47
CA TYR A 220 11.46 -1.24 -6.86
C TYR A 220 12.32 -0.04 -7.24
N GLY A 221 13.53 0.03 -6.69
CA GLY A 221 14.50 1.11 -6.93
C GLY A 221 14.26 2.39 -6.13
N TYR A 222 13.17 2.50 -5.36
CA TYR A 222 12.76 3.75 -4.72
C TYR A 222 12.86 3.69 -3.18
N GLU A 223 13.68 4.56 -2.59
CA GLU A 223 14.04 4.51 -1.17
C GLU A 223 13.30 5.51 -0.27
N LEU A 224 12.74 6.59 -0.84
CA LEU A 224 12.26 7.74 -0.07
C LEU A 224 10.78 8.00 -0.33
N ILE A 225 9.91 7.52 0.56
CA ILE A 225 8.44 7.62 0.44
C ILE A 225 7.95 9.03 0.06
N ASN A 226 8.64 10.09 0.47
CA ASN A 226 8.17 11.47 0.29
C ASN A 226 8.71 12.20 -0.95
N GLU A 227 9.54 11.57 -1.79
CA GLU A 227 10.17 12.25 -2.95
C GLU A 227 9.53 11.84 -4.28
N PRO A 228 9.44 12.70 -5.30
CA PRO A 228 8.97 12.27 -6.62
C PRO A 228 9.85 11.15 -7.17
N VAL A 229 9.25 10.16 -7.85
CA VAL A 229 9.96 9.00 -8.41
C VAL A 229 10.98 9.50 -9.44
N PRO A 230 12.28 9.22 -9.25
CA PRO A 230 13.26 9.48 -10.29
C PRO A 230 12.86 8.73 -11.59
N PRO A 231 13.12 9.27 -12.79
CA PRO A 231 12.81 8.60 -14.04
C PRO A 231 13.43 7.18 -14.14
N GLU A 232 14.53 6.93 -13.44
CA GLU A 232 15.15 5.60 -13.30
C GLU A 232 14.39 4.59 -12.42
N ASN A 233 13.43 5.02 -11.60
CA ASN A 233 12.71 4.19 -10.61
C ASN A 233 11.25 3.91 -10.99
N VAL A 234 10.93 3.95 -12.28
CA VAL A 234 9.58 3.67 -12.79
C VAL A 234 9.26 2.18 -12.59
N PRO A 235 8.02 1.84 -12.15
CA PRO A 235 7.59 0.44 -12.01
C PRO A 235 7.88 -0.38 -13.27
N LEU A 236 8.59 -1.49 -13.11
CA LEU A 236 8.90 -2.42 -14.18
C LEU A 236 7.76 -3.42 -14.35
N ARG A 237 7.42 -3.75 -15.59
CA ARG A 237 6.48 -4.85 -15.88
C ARG A 237 7.14 -6.16 -15.50
N THR A 238 6.49 -6.92 -14.64
CA THR A 238 7.01 -8.20 -14.16
C THR A 238 6.76 -9.35 -15.13
N GLY A 239 5.74 -9.21 -15.99
CA GLY A 239 5.26 -10.29 -16.85
C GLY A 239 4.34 -11.29 -16.12
N ILE A 240 4.09 -11.09 -14.83
CA ILE A 240 3.14 -11.90 -14.06
C ILE A 240 1.72 -11.57 -14.49
N VAL A 241 0.93 -12.59 -14.78
CA VAL A 241 -0.47 -12.51 -15.20
C VAL A 241 -1.40 -13.11 -14.14
N PRO A 242 -2.62 -12.56 -13.99
CA PRO A 242 -3.63 -13.16 -13.12
C PRO A 242 -4.02 -14.57 -13.58
N ILE A 243 -4.09 -15.51 -12.63
CA ILE A 243 -4.42 -16.93 -12.86
C ILE A 243 -5.95 -17.14 -12.96
N GLY A 244 -6.76 -16.21 -12.45
CA GLY A 244 -8.21 -16.37 -12.38
C GLY A 244 -8.92 -16.47 -13.73
N GLY A 245 -10.08 -17.14 -13.72
CA GLY A 245 -10.95 -17.36 -14.89
C GLY A 245 -11.19 -18.84 -15.16
N MET A 246 -12.32 -19.19 -15.78
CA MET A 246 -12.54 -20.55 -16.27
C MET A 246 -11.67 -20.78 -17.51
N PRO A 247 -10.73 -21.74 -17.54
CA PRO A 247 -9.72 -21.85 -18.60
C PRO A 247 -10.28 -21.79 -20.02
N PHE A 248 -11.37 -22.52 -20.27
CA PHE A 248 -12.01 -22.54 -21.60
C PHE A 248 -12.60 -21.19 -22.04
N LEU A 249 -13.12 -20.39 -21.10
CA LEU A 249 -13.64 -19.05 -21.41
C LEU A 249 -12.52 -18.02 -21.42
N ASP A 250 -11.55 -18.19 -20.54
CA ASP A 250 -10.42 -17.29 -20.40
C ASP A 250 -9.48 -17.38 -21.61
N GLU A 251 -9.31 -18.56 -22.20
CA GLU A 251 -8.61 -18.74 -23.48
C GLU A 251 -9.25 -17.92 -24.62
N GLN A 252 -10.57 -17.79 -24.63
CA GLN A 252 -11.26 -16.98 -25.65
C GLN A 252 -11.00 -15.48 -25.48
N ILE A 253 -10.71 -15.05 -24.24
CA ILE A 253 -10.47 -13.63 -23.90
C ILE A 253 -8.97 -13.30 -24.01
N ARG A 254 -8.10 -14.24 -23.62
CA ARG A 254 -6.64 -14.10 -23.55
C ARG A 254 -5.92 -15.21 -24.34
N PRO A 255 -6.16 -15.34 -25.66
CA PRO A 255 -5.57 -16.43 -26.44
C PRO A 255 -4.04 -16.36 -26.47
N ASP A 256 -3.45 -15.17 -26.36
CA ASP A 256 -2.01 -14.95 -26.25
C ASP A 256 -1.38 -15.63 -25.02
N VAL A 257 -2.08 -15.61 -23.88
CA VAL A 257 -1.62 -16.24 -22.63
C VAL A 257 -1.62 -17.76 -22.77
N TYR A 258 -2.67 -18.36 -23.32
CA TYR A 258 -2.78 -19.82 -23.46
C TYR A 258 -1.90 -20.37 -24.58
N ASN A 259 -1.71 -19.61 -25.67
CA ASN A 259 -0.75 -19.97 -26.72
C ASN A 259 0.70 -20.01 -26.23
N ALA A 260 1.01 -19.30 -25.14
CA ALA A 260 2.32 -19.26 -24.51
C ALA A 260 2.47 -20.20 -23.31
N GLY A 261 1.52 -21.14 -23.10
CA GLY A 261 1.59 -22.14 -22.02
C GLY A 261 0.62 -21.93 -20.87
N GLY A 262 -0.19 -20.86 -20.92
CA GLY A 262 -1.17 -20.53 -19.90
C GLY A 262 -0.57 -19.73 -18.72
N PRO A 263 -1.44 -19.26 -17.80
CA PRO A 263 -1.02 -18.35 -16.73
C PRO A 263 0.09 -18.91 -15.83
N PHE A 264 0.06 -20.22 -15.54
CA PHE A 264 1.04 -20.85 -14.66
C PHE A 264 2.45 -20.89 -15.26
N GLU A 265 2.58 -21.31 -16.52
CA GLU A 265 3.87 -21.37 -17.21
C GLU A 265 4.44 -19.97 -17.43
N ILE A 266 3.60 -19.00 -17.82
CA ILE A 266 3.98 -17.60 -17.97
C ILE A 266 4.49 -17.03 -16.64
N ASN A 267 3.76 -17.25 -15.54
CA ASN A 267 4.16 -16.74 -14.23
C ASN A 267 5.48 -17.35 -13.75
N THR A 268 5.69 -18.65 -14.00
CA THR A 268 6.94 -19.32 -13.68
C THR A 268 8.11 -18.73 -14.49
N ALA A 269 7.92 -18.51 -15.79
CA ALA A 269 8.93 -17.89 -16.65
C ALA A 269 9.21 -16.43 -16.25
N ALA A 270 8.16 -15.66 -15.91
CA ALA A 270 8.25 -14.28 -15.45
C ALA A 270 9.07 -14.17 -14.16
N ILE A 271 8.77 -15.01 -13.16
CA ILE A 271 9.51 -15.06 -11.89
C ILE A 271 10.98 -15.40 -12.12
N ASN A 272 11.28 -16.38 -12.98
CA ASN A 272 12.65 -16.73 -13.32
C ASN A 272 13.40 -15.56 -14.00
N ASN A 273 12.72 -14.79 -14.86
CA ASN A 273 13.27 -13.62 -15.51
C ASN A 273 13.56 -12.49 -14.50
N LEU A 274 12.62 -12.20 -13.60
CA LEU A 274 12.80 -11.21 -12.52
C LEU A 274 13.99 -11.54 -11.63
N ASN A 275 14.12 -12.82 -11.24
CA ASN A 275 15.25 -13.30 -10.46
C ASN A 275 16.57 -13.14 -11.23
N ALA A 276 16.58 -13.40 -12.54
CA ALA A 276 17.76 -13.19 -13.39
C ALA A 276 18.13 -11.71 -13.57
N GLN A 277 17.14 -10.80 -13.52
CA GLN A 277 17.35 -9.36 -13.53
C GLN A 277 17.80 -8.81 -12.16
N GLY A 278 17.90 -9.67 -11.13
CA GLY A 278 18.27 -9.27 -9.78
C GLY A 278 17.18 -8.51 -9.03
N ILE A 279 15.92 -8.57 -9.49
CA ILE A 279 14.77 -7.95 -8.83
C ILE A 279 14.35 -8.87 -7.66
N PRO A 280 14.46 -8.41 -6.40
CA PRO A 280 14.10 -9.26 -5.25
C PRO A 280 12.60 -9.59 -5.22
N PRO A 281 12.22 -10.78 -4.71
CA PRO A 281 10.83 -11.23 -4.62
C PRO A 281 9.90 -10.22 -3.96
N GLN A 282 10.34 -9.54 -2.90
CA GLN A 282 9.51 -8.61 -2.15
C GLN A 282 8.86 -7.51 -3.00
N PHE A 283 9.47 -7.11 -4.11
CA PHE A 283 8.96 -6.06 -5.00
C PHE A 283 7.89 -6.55 -5.97
N TYR A 284 7.67 -7.86 -6.08
CA TYR A 284 6.62 -8.43 -6.92
C TYR A 284 5.76 -9.48 -6.20
N SER A 285 6.15 -9.98 -5.02
CA SER A 285 5.43 -11.05 -4.29
C SER A 285 4.37 -10.56 -3.31
N GLY A 286 4.29 -9.25 -3.05
CA GLY A 286 3.39 -8.69 -2.02
C GLY A 286 4.04 -8.33 -0.70
N GLU A 287 5.24 -8.85 -0.44
CA GLU A 287 5.89 -8.71 0.87
C GLU A 287 6.35 -7.28 1.18
N ILE A 288 6.45 -6.40 0.18
CA ILE A 288 6.87 -5.01 0.39
C ILE A 288 6.02 -4.26 1.41
N GLY A 289 4.71 -4.56 1.49
CA GLY A 289 3.84 -3.90 2.46
C GLY A 289 4.25 -4.15 3.91
N SER A 290 4.70 -5.38 4.20
CA SER A 290 5.21 -5.76 5.52
C SER A 290 6.55 -5.09 5.85
N LEU A 291 7.41 -4.87 4.85
CA LEU A 291 8.69 -4.18 5.02
C LEU A 291 8.49 -2.70 5.33
N ILE A 292 7.53 -2.04 4.68
CA ILE A 292 7.24 -0.62 4.90
C ILE A 292 6.71 -0.36 6.32
N GLN A 293 5.91 -1.27 6.87
CA GLN A 293 5.40 -1.15 8.25
C GLN A 293 6.51 -1.21 9.32
N LEU A 294 7.67 -1.81 9.00
CA LEU A 294 8.80 -1.88 9.92
C LEU A 294 9.65 -0.61 9.94
N ILE A 295 9.47 0.30 8.98
CA ILE A 295 10.18 1.57 8.95
C ILE A 295 9.52 2.48 10.00
N PRO A 296 10.24 2.91 11.06
CA PRO A 296 9.70 3.84 12.03
C PRO A 296 9.20 5.08 11.30
N ARG A 297 7.93 5.43 11.52
CA ARG A 297 7.40 6.71 11.04
C ARG A 297 8.28 7.78 11.66
N VAL A 298 9.09 8.44 10.85
CA VAL A 298 9.76 9.66 11.29
C VAL A 298 8.63 10.64 11.50
N ASP A 299 8.21 10.81 12.75
CA ASP A 299 7.30 11.88 13.11
C ASP A 299 7.97 13.17 12.64
N SER A 300 7.43 13.78 11.59
CA SER A 300 7.79 15.12 11.12
C SER A 300 7.34 16.20 12.11
N GLY A 301 7.37 15.89 13.41
CA GLY A 301 7.03 16.76 14.53
C GLY A 301 8.24 17.42 15.19
N THR A 302 9.48 17.03 14.85
CA THR A 302 10.66 17.78 15.30
C THR A 302 11.19 18.63 14.16
N SER A 303 10.65 19.84 14.05
CA SER A 303 11.41 20.94 13.45
C SER A 303 12.80 20.97 14.08
N PRO A 304 13.90 21.17 13.33
CA PRO A 304 15.26 21.29 13.88
C PRO A 304 15.46 22.53 14.77
N PHE A 305 14.40 23.25 15.11
CA PHE A 305 14.37 24.56 15.75
C PHE A 305 13.74 24.57 17.14
N ASP A 306 13.64 23.44 17.83
CA ASP A 306 13.40 23.44 19.28
C ASP A 306 14.69 23.78 20.04
N GLY A 307 15.09 25.05 19.89
CA GLY A 307 15.98 25.71 20.83
C GLY A 307 15.25 25.90 22.15
N GLN A 308 15.50 25.00 23.10
CA GLN A 308 15.29 25.14 24.55
C GLN A 308 14.27 26.20 25.00
N ALA A 309 12.97 25.87 24.96
CA ALA A 309 12.01 26.52 25.83
C ALA A 309 12.16 25.94 27.25
N GLN A 310 12.80 26.70 28.14
CA GLN A 310 12.78 26.45 29.58
C GLN A 310 11.32 26.35 30.06
N SER A 311 10.97 25.22 30.66
CA SER A 311 9.68 25.03 31.31
C SER A 311 9.54 25.97 32.50
N VAL A 312 8.56 26.87 32.43
CA VAL A 312 8.08 27.62 33.60
C VAL A 312 7.27 26.65 34.47
N PRO A 313 7.60 26.45 35.76
CA PRO A 313 6.81 25.56 36.62
C PRO A 313 5.48 26.24 36.99
N GLY A 314 4.34 25.58 36.72
CA GLY A 314 3.08 25.91 37.40
C GLY A 314 1.80 25.98 36.57
N VAL A 315 1.76 25.56 35.30
CA VAL A 315 0.49 25.47 34.56
C VAL A 315 0.22 24.02 34.20
N GLU A 316 -0.73 23.43 34.90
CA GLU A 316 -1.29 22.10 34.63
C GLU A 316 -2.12 22.19 33.34
N PRO A 317 -1.80 21.42 32.27
CA PRO A 317 -2.58 21.45 31.05
C PRO A 317 -3.93 20.77 31.28
N THR A 318 -5.02 21.53 31.11
CA THR A 318 -6.38 20.97 31.06
C THR A 318 -6.49 20.01 29.86
N PRO A 319 -7.02 18.79 30.06
CA PRO A 319 -7.21 17.85 28.96
C PRO A 319 -8.26 18.39 27.97
N PRO A 320 -8.10 18.12 26.65
CA PRO A 320 -9.05 18.53 25.64
C PRO A 320 -10.41 17.83 25.82
N PRO A 321 -11.52 18.46 25.42
CA PRO A 321 -12.85 17.85 25.53
C PRO A 321 -12.96 16.60 24.65
N SER A 322 -13.44 15.53 25.25
CA SER A 322 -13.83 14.30 24.58
C SER A 322 -15.09 14.56 23.75
N TYR A 323 -14.95 14.53 22.42
CA TYR A 323 -16.08 14.43 21.51
C TYR A 323 -16.37 12.94 21.30
N ASP A 324 -17.30 12.43 22.10
CA ASP A 324 -17.95 11.14 21.92
C ASP A 324 -19.17 11.36 21.01
N GLU A 325 -19.01 11.11 19.71
CA GLU A 325 -20.13 11.10 18.77
C GLU A 325 -20.85 9.75 18.87
N GLY A 326 -22.06 9.83 19.43
CA GLY A 326 -22.84 8.70 19.89
C GLY A 326 -23.32 7.75 18.80
N ILE A 327 -23.30 6.47 19.19
CA ILE A 327 -24.17 5.43 18.66
C ILE A 327 -25.61 5.78 19.10
N ILE A 328 -26.45 6.15 18.14
CA ILE A 328 -27.90 6.30 18.37
C ILE A 328 -28.49 4.91 18.48
N THR A 329 -28.97 4.54 19.67
CA THR A 329 -29.78 3.34 19.89
C THR A 329 -31.24 3.78 19.97
N PRO A 330 -32.19 3.14 19.27
CA PRO A 330 -33.57 3.58 19.26
C PRO A 330 -34.36 2.82 20.33
N GLU A 331 -34.68 3.45 21.46
CA GLU A 331 -35.80 3.04 22.31
C GLU A 331 -36.13 4.11 23.35
N ASP A 332 -37.43 4.22 23.63
CA ASP A 332 -38.08 4.95 24.72
C ASP A 332 -38.48 6.43 24.50
N GLU A 333 -39.35 6.63 23.51
CA GLU A 333 -40.51 7.50 23.72
C GLU A 333 -41.59 6.71 24.49
N ASN A 334 -41.68 6.87 25.81
CA ASN A 334 -42.98 6.89 26.49
C ASN A 334 -42.93 7.49 27.91
N GLU A 335 -43.73 8.55 28.07
CA GLU A 335 -44.51 8.93 29.25
C GLU A 335 -43.81 9.29 30.59
N GLY A 336 -44.01 10.54 31.02
CA GLY A 336 -43.97 10.93 32.44
C GLY A 336 -43.44 12.31 32.74
#